data_AF-G1XCH3-F1
#
_entry.id   AF-G1XCH3-F1
#
_cell.length_a   1.000
_cell.length_b   1.000
_cell.length_c   1.000
_cell.angle_alpha   90.00
_cell.angle_beta   90.00
_cell.angle_gamma   90.00
#
_symmetry.space_group_name_H-M   'P 1'
#
loop_
_entity.id
_entity.type
_entity.pdbx_description
1 polymer ?
#
loop_
_entity_poly.entity_id
_entity_poly.type
_entity_poly.pdbx_seq_one_letter_code
_entity_poly.pdbx_strand_id
1 'polypeptide(L)'
;MSSAGAKRSTRFITDILFIAAAQLSAYFLIKYAMRRFDPEADQKEENRKRSSAILRRLDNADADAGTKRDVKRADLALSPYEQTIAMEVVAPEDIHVSFEDIGGLGDIIEELKESVIYPLTVPHLFSDHSSLLSAPKGVLLYGPPGCGKTMLAKALAHESGACFINLHISTLTEKWYGDSNKLVAALFSLARKLEPSIIFIDEIDAVLRSRSSSDHEASTMVKAELVIKILRRHLNTGPEQANK
;
A
#
# COMPACT_ATOMS: atom_id res chain seq x y z
N MET A 1 -20.68 -19.45 -73.57
CA MET A 1 -19.76 -18.48 -72.92
C MET A 1 -20.03 -18.31 -71.42
N SER A 2 -20.31 -19.38 -70.65
CA SER A 2 -20.73 -19.26 -69.22
C SER A 2 -19.75 -19.88 -68.20
N SER A 3 -18.78 -20.70 -68.62
CA SER A 3 -17.91 -21.44 -67.68
C SER A 3 -16.68 -20.68 -67.16
N ALA A 4 -16.31 -19.52 -67.73
CA ALA A 4 -15.10 -18.78 -67.35
C ALA A 4 -15.32 -17.82 -66.16
N GLY A 5 -16.55 -17.34 -65.95
CA GLY A 5 -16.89 -16.41 -64.86
C GLY A 5 -16.91 -17.08 -63.48
N ALA A 6 -17.44 -18.31 -63.40
CA ALA A 6 -17.53 -19.07 -62.15
C ALA A 6 -16.13 -19.39 -61.57
N LYS A 7 -15.20 -19.81 -62.43
CA LYS A 7 -13.81 -20.18 -62.03
C LYS A 7 -12.99 -18.98 -61.53
N ARG A 8 -13.35 -17.75 -61.95
CA ARG A 8 -12.70 -16.51 -61.52
C ARG A 8 -13.26 -16.05 -60.18
N SER A 9 -14.58 -16.11 -60.00
CA SER A 9 -15.25 -15.77 -58.74
C SER A 9 -14.84 -16.71 -57.61
N THR A 10 -14.72 -18.02 -57.86
CA THR A 10 -14.22 -18.97 -56.86
C THR A 10 -12.80 -18.67 -56.41
N ARG A 11 -11.92 -18.18 -57.31
CA ARG A 11 -10.56 -17.77 -56.97
C ARG A 11 -10.52 -16.50 -56.11
N PHE A 12 -11.37 -15.52 -56.43
CA PHE A 12 -11.47 -14.31 -55.60
C PHE A 12 -11.96 -14.61 -54.18
N ILE A 13 -12.92 -15.53 -54.02
CA ILE A 13 -13.42 -15.95 -52.70
C ILE A 13 -12.32 -16.66 -51.90
N THR A 14 -11.53 -17.53 -52.55
CA THR A 14 -10.40 -18.20 -51.88
C THR A 14 -9.29 -17.24 -51.49
N ASP A 15 -8.99 -16.23 -52.32
CA ASP A 15 -7.95 -15.24 -52.02
C ASP A 15 -8.35 -14.34 -50.84
N ILE A 16 -9.61 -13.92 -50.77
CA ILE A 16 -10.15 -13.15 -49.63
C ILE A 16 -10.11 -13.98 -48.35
N LEU A 17 -10.48 -15.28 -48.43
CA LEU A 17 -10.41 -16.19 -47.29
C LEU A 17 -8.97 -16.36 -46.78
N PHE A 18 -8.00 -16.49 -47.68
CA PHE A 18 -6.58 -16.59 -47.33
C PHE A 18 -6.06 -15.31 -46.66
N ILE A 19 -6.43 -14.14 -47.17
CA ILE A 19 -6.04 -12.85 -46.56
C ILE A 19 -6.64 -12.71 -45.17
N ALA A 20 -7.92 -13.05 -44.99
CA ALA A 20 -8.58 -13.02 -43.68
C ALA A 20 -7.95 -14.02 -42.69
N ALA A 21 -7.64 -15.24 -43.14
CA ALA A 21 -6.96 -16.25 -42.34
C ALA A 21 -5.53 -15.80 -41.95
N ALA A 22 -4.80 -15.17 -42.88
CA ALA A 22 -3.48 -14.61 -42.60
C ALA A 22 -3.54 -13.48 -41.56
N GLN A 23 -4.52 -12.57 -41.65
CA GLN A 23 -4.73 -11.51 -40.66
C GLN A 23 -5.08 -12.04 -39.27
N LEU A 24 -5.96 -13.04 -39.19
CA LEU A 24 -6.28 -13.74 -37.94
C LEU A 24 -5.05 -14.41 -37.36
N SER A 25 -4.29 -15.14 -38.18
CA SER A 25 -3.07 -15.82 -37.74
C SER A 25 -2.01 -14.82 -37.22
N ALA A 26 -1.82 -13.70 -37.92
CA ALA A 26 -0.93 -12.62 -37.50
C ALA A 26 -1.38 -11.97 -36.19
N TYR A 27 -2.69 -11.71 -36.02
CA TYR A 27 -3.24 -11.19 -34.75
C TYR A 27 -2.95 -12.14 -33.58
N PHE A 28 -3.18 -13.44 -33.76
CA PHE A 28 -2.89 -14.43 -32.72
C PHE A 28 -1.39 -14.58 -32.45
N LEU A 29 -0.54 -14.50 -33.47
CA LEU A 29 0.91 -14.56 -33.31
C LEU A 29 1.46 -13.35 -32.55
N ILE A 30 0.98 -12.14 -32.89
CA ILE A 30 1.32 -10.90 -32.20
C ILE A 30 0.81 -10.93 -30.76
N LYS A 31 -0.41 -11.38 -30.52
CA LYS A 31 -0.97 -11.51 -29.17
C LYS A 31 -0.21 -12.53 -28.33
N TYR A 32 0.22 -13.65 -28.93
CA TYR A 32 1.06 -14.65 -28.28
C TYR A 32 2.45 -14.11 -27.96
N ALA A 33 3.05 -13.36 -28.90
CA ALA A 33 4.33 -12.69 -28.69
C ALA A 33 4.25 -11.63 -27.59
N MET A 34 3.23 -10.76 -27.58
CA MET A 34 3.02 -9.78 -26.51
C MET A 34 2.90 -10.46 -25.15
N ARG A 35 2.12 -11.53 -25.02
CA ARG A 35 2.00 -12.29 -23.76
C ARG A 35 3.31 -12.90 -23.27
N ARG A 36 4.23 -13.24 -24.19
CA ARG A 36 5.55 -13.80 -23.83
C ARG A 36 6.56 -12.73 -23.43
N PHE A 37 6.37 -11.49 -23.90
CA PHE A 37 7.25 -10.36 -23.59
C PHE A 37 6.84 -9.59 -22.34
N ASP A 38 5.58 -9.69 -21.90
CA ASP A 38 5.06 -8.91 -20.77
C ASP A 38 4.57 -9.82 -19.61
N PRO A 39 5.45 -10.66 -19.01
CA PRO A 39 5.07 -11.51 -17.89
C PRO A 39 4.65 -10.72 -16.64
N GLU A 40 5.01 -9.44 -16.53
CA GLU A 40 4.60 -8.57 -15.42
C GLU A 40 3.17 -8.04 -15.55
N ALA A 41 2.58 -8.05 -16.75
CA ALA A 41 1.23 -7.55 -16.97
C ALA A 41 0.18 -8.38 -16.21
N ASP A 42 0.33 -9.70 -16.22
CA ASP A 42 -0.55 -10.63 -15.49
C ASP A 42 -0.42 -10.41 -13.97
N GLN A 43 0.81 -10.24 -13.47
CA GLN A 43 1.07 -9.98 -12.05
C GLN A 43 0.51 -8.63 -11.59
N LYS A 44 0.61 -7.60 -12.43
CA LYS A 44 0.02 -6.28 -12.15
C LYS A 44 -1.51 -6.33 -12.10
N GLU A 45 -2.14 -7.09 -13.01
CA GLU A 45 -3.59 -7.27 -12.98
C GLU A 45 -4.05 -8.04 -11.73
N GLU A 46 -3.30 -9.06 -11.34
CA GLU A 46 -3.54 -9.81 -10.10
C GLU A 46 -3.38 -8.93 -8.86
N ASN A 47 -2.30 -8.16 -8.77
CA ASN A 47 -2.07 -7.23 -7.66
C ASN A 47 -3.19 -6.17 -7.58
N ARG A 48 -3.67 -5.69 -8.72
CA ARG A 48 -4.80 -4.75 -8.77
C ARG A 48 -6.09 -5.39 -8.27
N LYS A 49 -6.37 -6.63 -8.66
CA LYS A 49 -7.55 -7.38 -8.18
C LYS A 49 -7.48 -7.62 -6.68
N ARG A 50 -6.34 -8.11 -6.18
CA ARG A 50 -6.11 -8.39 -4.75
C ARG A 50 -6.20 -7.12 -3.91
N SER A 51 -5.52 -6.04 -4.31
CA SER A 51 -5.60 -4.76 -3.62
C SER A 51 -7.03 -4.19 -3.60
N SER A 52 -7.76 -4.26 -4.72
CA SER A 52 -9.17 -3.82 -4.75
C SER A 52 -10.08 -4.61 -3.82
N ALA A 53 -9.81 -5.90 -3.61
CA ALA A 53 -10.57 -6.73 -2.68
C ALA A 53 -10.31 -6.33 -1.22
N ILE A 54 -9.06 -6.01 -0.87
CA ILE A 54 -8.68 -5.51 0.46
C ILE A 54 -9.37 -4.17 0.73
N LEU A 55 -9.33 -3.22 -0.23
CA LEU A 55 -9.99 -1.92 -0.07
C LEU A 55 -11.50 -2.04 0.12
N ARG A 56 -12.14 -2.99 -0.58
CA ARG A 56 -13.57 -3.27 -0.38
C ARG A 56 -13.88 -3.85 1.00
N ARG A 57 -12.99 -4.68 1.54
CA ARG A 57 -13.13 -5.18 2.91
C ARG A 57 -13.00 -4.04 3.92
N LEU A 58 -12.05 -3.14 3.71
CA LEU A 58 -11.88 -1.94 4.52
C LEU A 58 -13.14 -1.06 4.50
N ASP A 59 -13.79 -0.88 3.33
CA ASP A 59 -15.06 -0.13 3.26
C ASP A 59 -16.21 -0.80 4.05
N ASN A 60 -16.27 -2.13 4.06
CA ASN A 60 -17.28 -2.86 4.84
C ASN A 60 -17.04 -2.72 6.34
N ALA A 61 -15.76 -2.79 6.75
CA ALA A 61 -15.30 -2.54 8.10
C ALA A 61 -15.68 -1.14 8.60
N ASP A 62 -15.43 -0.11 7.78
CA ASP A 62 -15.81 1.27 8.10
C ASP A 62 -17.34 1.43 8.27
N ALA A 63 -18.13 0.69 7.49
CA ALA A 63 -19.58 0.69 7.59
C ALA A 63 -20.09 0.06 8.90
N ASP A 64 -19.44 -1.03 9.36
CA ASP A 64 -19.74 -1.67 10.64
C ASP A 64 -19.35 -0.78 11.83
N ALA A 65 -18.19 -0.13 11.73
CA ALA A 65 -17.71 0.86 12.70
C ALA A 65 -18.46 2.21 12.66
N GLY A 66 -19.45 2.38 11.78
CA GLY A 66 -20.25 3.61 11.66
C GLY A 66 -19.48 4.83 11.13
N THR A 67 -18.29 4.64 10.57
CA THR A 67 -17.43 5.70 10.04
C THR A 67 -17.87 6.09 8.63
N LYS A 68 -18.49 7.26 8.48
CA LYS A 68 -18.87 7.80 7.16
C LYS A 68 -17.72 8.57 6.53
N ARG A 69 -17.23 8.12 5.37
CA ARG A 69 -16.26 8.86 4.55
C ARG A 69 -16.89 9.42 3.28
N ASP A 70 -16.39 10.57 2.85
CA ASP A 70 -16.82 11.24 1.61
C ASP A 70 -16.46 10.44 0.35
N VAL A 71 -15.35 9.69 0.41
CA VAL A 71 -14.86 8.82 -0.67
C VAL A 71 -14.62 7.42 -0.13
N LYS A 72 -15.15 6.41 -0.83
CA LYS A 72 -14.92 4.99 -0.52
C LYS A 72 -13.49 4.58 -0.83
N ARG A 73 -12.88 3.76 0.02
CA ARG A 73 -11.52 3.23 -0.17
C ARG A 73 -11.41 2.41 -1.46
N ALA A 74 -12.48 1.72 -1.87
CA ALA A 74 -12.50 0.95 -3.11
C ALA A 74 -12.40 1.80 -4.40
N ASP A 75 -12.80 3.07 -4.33
CA ASP A 75 -12.78 3.99 -5.48
C ASP A 75 -11.47 4.78 -5.59
N LEU A 76 -10.51 4.54 -4.68
CA LEU A 76 -9.21 5.20 -4.70
C LEU A 76 -8.42 4.82 -5.95
N ALA A 77 -8.02 5.83 -6.72
CA ALA A 77 -7.04 5.67 -7.79
C ALA A 77 -5.67 5.37 -7.18
N LEU A 78 -5.30 4.09 -7.16
CA LEU A 78 -4.00 3.63 -6.67
C LEU A 78 -2.97 3.48 -7.79
N SER A 79 -1.78 4.01 -7.56
CA SER A 79 -0.61 3.75 -8.41
C SER A 79 -0.16 2.28 -8.31
N PRO A 80 0.63 1.76 -9.26
CA PRO A 80 1.15 0.38 -9.19
C PRO A 80 1.93 0.10 -7.89
N TYR A 81 2.68 1.10 -7.41
CA TYR A 81 3.42 1.03 -6.16
C TYR A 81 2.48 1.00 -4.95
N GLU A 82 1.43 1.83 -4.95
CA GLU A 82 0.42 1.84 -3.89
C GLU A 82 -0.38 0.54 -3.86
N GLN A 83 -0.72 -0.05 -5.01
CA GLN A 83 -1.38 -1.36 -5.08
C GLN A 83 -0.55 -2.47 -4.45
N THR A 84 0.78 -2.38 -4.59
CA THR A 84 1.69 -3.35 -3.97
C THR A 84 1.67 -3.23 -2.45
N ILE A 85 1.71 -2.00 -1.94
CA ILE A 85 1.69 -1.73 -0.49
C ILE A 85 0.31 -2.00 0.10
N ALA A 86 -0.77 -1.81 -0.68
CA ALA A 86 -2.12 -2.12 -0.27
C ALA A 86 -2.33 -3.59 0.10
N MET A 87 -1.45 -4.50 -0.36
CA MET A 87 -1.47 -5.90 0.05
C MET A 87 -0.98 -6.13 1.49
N GLU A 88 -0.19 -5.20 2.03
CA GLU A 88 0.34 -5.23 3.41
C GLU A 88 -0.58 -4.50 4.40
N VAL A 89 -1.73 -4.02 3.93
CA VAL A 89 -2.73 -3.34 4.74
C VAL A 89 -3.64 -4.37 5.38
N VAL A 90 -3.79 -4.27 6.70
CA VAL A 90 -4.64 -5.11 7.52
C VAL A 90 -5.76 -4.24 8.07
N ALA A 91 -7.00 -4.73 7.91
CA ALA A 91 -8.18 -4.12 8.49
C ALA A 91 -8.13 -4.24 10.02
N PRO A 92 -8.61 -3.26 10.79
CA PRO A 92 -8.62 -3.35 12.24
C PRO A 92 -9.38 -4.60 12.74
N GLU A 93 -10.46 -5.01 12.08
CA GLU A 93 -11.28 -6.18 12.43
C GLU A 93 -10.55 -7.53 12.22
N ASP A 94 -9.55 -7.56 11.33
CA ASP A 94 -8.71 -8.74 11.10
C ASP A 94 -7.65 -8.90 12.21
N ILE A 95 -7.50 -7.92 13.10
CA ILE A 95 -6.54 -7.93 14.19
C ILE A 95 -7.21 -8.49 15.46
N HIS A 96 -6.98 -9.77 15.74
CA HIS A 96 -7.57 -10.44 16.91
C HIS A 96 -6.76 -10.26 18.22
N VAL A 97 -6.18 -9.08 18.44
CA VAL A 97 -5.38 -8.78 19.63
C VAL A 97 -5.88 -7.47 20.22
N SER A 98 -6.22 -7.48 21.50
CA SER A 98 -6.68 -6.33 22.28
C SER A 98 -5.66 -5.95 23.35
N PHE A 99 -5.89 -4.84 24.06
CA PHE A 99 -5.06 -4.48 25.22
C PHE A 99 -5.22 -5.45 26.39
N GLU A 100 -6.34 -6.18 26.46
CA GLU A 100 -6.59 -7.17 27.52
C GLU A 100 -5.66 -8.40 27.38
N ASP A 101 -5.20 -8.67 26.16
CA ASP A 101 -4.27 -9.76 25.86
C ASP A 101 -2.82 -9.43 26.25
N ILE A 102 -2.55 -8.20 26.68
CA ILE A 102 -1.20 -7.70 26.97
C ILE A 102 -0.99 -7.55 28.48
N GLY A 103 -0.12 -8.39 29.04
CA GLY A 103 0.24 -8.35 30.46
C GLY A 103 1.40 -7.40 30.77
N GLY A 104 1.29 -6.68 31.91
CA GLY A 104 2.43 -6.00 32.54
C GLY A 104 2.87 -4.66 31.93
N LEU A 105 2.14 -4.14 30.94
CA LEU A 105 2.45 -2.88 30.24
C LEU A 105 1.37 -1.80 30.45
N GLY A 106 0.63 -1.84 31.58
CA GLY A 106 -0.53 -0.96 31.84
C GLY A 106 -0.23 0.53 31.65
N ASP A 107 0.83 1.03 32.29
CA ASP A 107 1.23 2.44 32.22
C ASP A 107 1.53 2.89 30.78
N ILE A 108 2.21 2.04 30.00
CA ILE A 108 2.55 2.31 28.60
C ILE A 108 1.30 2.27 27.72
N ILE A 109 0.39 1.32 27.98
CA ILE A 109 -0.89 1.24 27.27
C ILE A 109 -1.70 2.51 27.52
N GLU A 110 -1.73 3.02 28.75
CA GLU A 110 -2.43 4.25 29.12
C GLU A 110 -1.81 5.46 28.41
N GLU A 111 -0.48 5.60 28.42
CA GLU A 111 0.23 6.64 27.68
C GLU A 111 -0.05 6.59 26.16
N LEU A 112 -0.10 5.39 25.57
CA LEU A 112 -0.42 5.21 24.15
C LEU A 112 -1.88 5.53 23.83
N LYS A 113 -2.81 5.22 24.74
CA LYS A 113 -4.23 5.60 24.60
C LYS A 113 -4.37 7.12 24.56
N GLU A 114 -3.75 7.82 25.50
CA GLU A 114 -3.81 9.27 25.60
C GLU A 114 -3.13 9.97 24.42
N SER A 115 -1.93 9.49 24.06
CA SER A 115 -1.13 10.14 23.03
C SER A 115 -1.58 9.79 21.61
N VAL A 116 -2.02 8.56 21.34
CA VAL A 116 -2.31 8.08 19.97
C VAL A 116 -3.80 7.90 19.74
N ILE A 117 -4.51 7.17 20.61
CA ILE A 117 -5.91 6.80 20.35
C ILE A 117 -6.83 8.02 20.43
N TYR A 118 -6.70 8.85 21.48
CA TYR A 118 -7.61 9.99 21.65
C TYR A 118 -7.51 11.01 20.52
N PRO A 119 -6.32 11.40 20.03
CA PRO A 119 -6.23 12.30 18.88
C PRO A 119 -6.76 11.68 17.57
N LEU A 120 -6.69 10.36 17.41
CA LEU A 120 -7.20 9.67 16.22
C LEU A 120 -8.73 9.48 16.23
N THR A 121 -9.31 9.19 17.39
CA THR A 121 -10.74 8.88 17.55
C THR A 121 -11.60 10.11 17.77
N VAL A 122 -11.06 11.16 18.40
CA VAL A 122 -11.81 12.35 18.79
C VAL A 122 -11.12 13.63 18.31
N PRO A 123 -10.87 13.81 16.99
CA PRO A 123 -10.08 14.91 16.48
C PRO A 123 -10.65 16.30 16.81
N HIS A 124 -11.97 16.41 17.01
CA HIS A 124 -12.65 17.67 17.34
C HIS A 124 -12.28 18.23 18.72
N LEU A 125 -11.86 17.39 19.68
CA LEU A 125 -11.34 17.87 20.98
C LEU A 125 -9.91 18.43 20.87
N PHE A 126 -9.19 18.06 19.82
CA PHE A 126 -7.77 18.39 19.62
C PHE A 126 -7.53 19.36 18.46
N SER A 127 -8.56 19.70 17.67
CA SER A 127 -8.48 20.62 16.52
C SER A 127 -8.50 22.10 16.90
N ASP A 128 -9.13 22.47 18.02
CA ASP A 128 -9.37 23.87 18.39
C ASP A 128 -8.17 24.52 19.11
N HIS A 129 -7.23 23.71 19.63
CA HIS A 129 -6.12 24.17 20.44
C HIS A 129 -4.76 23.74 19.86
N SER A 130 -4.38 24.32 18.72
CA SER A 130 -3.01 24.30 18.16
C SER A 130 -2.48 22.93 17.67
N SER A 131 -1.57 22.96 16.70
CA SER A 131 -0.90 21.76 16.14
C SER A 131 -0.12 20.92 17.17
N LEU A 132 0.02 21.43 18.40
CA LEU A 132 0.70 20.79 19.54
C LEU A 132 -0.08 19.59 20.11
N LEU A 133 -1.38 19.50 19.84
CA LEU A 133 -2.27 18.45 20.35
C LEU A 133 -2.59 17.35 19.32
N SER A 134 -1.94 17.40 18.15
CA SER A 134 -2.09 16.36 17.13
C SER A 134 -1.42 15.05 17.55
N ALA A 135 -1.93 13.92 17.05
CA ALA A 135 -1.32 12.60 17.27
C ALA A 135 0.19 12.66 17.00
N PRO A 136 1.04 12.07 17.86
CA PRO A 136 2.47 12.06 17.66
C PRO A 136 2.79 11.42 16.31
N LYS A 137 3.66 12.07 15.54
CA LYS A 137 4.00 11.65 14.16
C LYS A 137 4.74 10.31 14.11
N GLY A 138 5.24 9.82 15.25
CA GLY A 138 5.91 8.54 15.37
C GLY A 138 6.10 8.15 16.83
N VAL A 139 5.93 6.86 17.11
CA VAL A 139 6.18 6.23 18.41
C VAL A 139 7.26 5.17 18.20
N LEU A 140 8.28 5.17 19.04
CA LEU A 140 9.35 4.17 19.01
C LEU A 140 9.24 3.26 20.24
N LEU A 141 8.80 2.01 20.00
CA LEU A 141 8.77 0.99 21.04
C LEU A 141 10.11 0.27 21.08
N TYR A 142 10.85 0.38 22.19
CA TYR A 142 12.14 -0.27 22.39
C TYR A 142 12.13 -1.23 23.58
N GLY A 143 13.05 -2.19 23.58
CA GLY A 143 13.24 -3.15 24.67
C GLY A 143 13.73 -4.51 24.17
N PRO A 144 13.96 -5.48 25.05
CA PRO A 144 14.41 -6.81 24.66
C PRO A 144 13.42 -7.53 23.73
N PRO A 145 13.89 -8.47 22.89
CA PRO A 145 12.98 -9.26 22.05
C PRO A 145 12.03 -10.09 22.94
N GLY A 146 10.80 -10.30 22.47
CA GLY A 146 9.79 -11.08 23.22
C GLY A 146 8.92 -10.29 24.21
N CYS A 147 9.13 -8.97 24.38
CA CYS A 147 8.29 -8.14 25.26
C CYS A 147 6.99 -7.63 24.62
N GLY A 148 6.45 -8.32 23.60
CA GLY A 148 5.13 -7.98 23.04
C GLY A 148 5.03 -6.67 22.24
N LYS A 149 6.13 -6.04 21.80
CA LYS A 149 6.09 -4.78 21.02
C LYS A 149 5.19 -4.83 19.78
N THR A 150 5.33 -5.86 18.96
CA THR A 150 4.49 -6.08 17.77
C THR A 150 3.03 -6.35 18.16
N MET A 151 2.80 -7.03 19.29
CA MET A 151 1.46 -7.30 19.81
C MET A 151 0.79 -6.00 20.28
N LEU A 152 1.54 -5.13 20.98
CA LEU A 152 1.09 -3.80 21.41
C LEU A 152 0.74 -2.90 20.23
N ALA A 153 1.55 -2.89 19.17
CA ALA A 153 1.25 -2.12 17.97
C ALA A 153 -0.02 -2.60 17.25
N LYS A 154 -0.25 -3.92 17.22
CA LYS A 154 -1.48 -4.51 16.67
C LYS A 154 -2.70 -4.16 17.51
N ALA A 155 -2.62 -4.33 18.83
CA ALA A 155 -3.69 -3.94 19.75
C ALA A 155 -4.04 -2.45 19.62
N LEU A 156 -3.03 -1.59 19.50
CA LEU A 156 -3.22 -0.15 19.28
C LEU A 156 -4.01 0.14 18.00
N ALA A 157 -3.76 -0.59 16.92
CA ALA A 157 -4.48 -0.43 15.66
C ALA A 157 -5.92 -0.94 15.72
N HIS A 158 -6.14 -2.09 16.36
CA HIS A 158 -7.48 -2.63 16.61
C HIS A 158 -8.32 -1.64 17.41
N GLU A 159 -7.80 -1.14 18.53
CA GLU A 159 -8.52 -0.27 19.47
C GLU A 159 -8.73 1.15 18.94
N SER A 160 -7.85 1.62 18.05
CA SER A 160 -8.03 2.92 17.39
C SER A 160 -8.92 2.86 16.14
N GLY A 161 -9.32 1.67 15.68
CA GLY A 161 -10.02 1.49 14.40
C GLY A 161 -9.20 1.96 13.19
N ALA A 162 -7.87 2.04 13.33
CA ALA A 162 -6.98 2.52 12.28
C ALA A 162 -6.54 1.36 11.38
N CYS A 163 -6.39 1.63 10.08
CA CYS A 163 -5.76 0.68 9.16
C CYS A 163 -4.33 0.40 9.60
N PHE A 164 -3.95 -0.87 9.73
CA PHE A 164 -2.59 -1.25 10.09
C PHE A 164 -1.80 -1.58 8.83
N ILE A 165 -0.74 -0.84 8.55
CA ILE A 165 0.16 -1.10 7.41
C ILE A 165 1.44 -1.71 7.97
N ASN A 166 1.62 -3.02 7.76
CA ASN A 166 2.78 -3.74 8.24
C ASN A 166 3.93 -3.65 7.22
N LEU A 167 4.91 -2.79 7.48
CA LEU A 167 6.03 -2.58 6.57
C LEU A 167 7.21 -3.47 6.92
N HIS A 168 7.46 -4.46 6.07
CA HIS A 168 8.71 -5.23 6.09
C HIS A 168 9.75 -4.60 5.17
N ILE A 169 10.99 -4.46 5.67
CA ILE A 169 12.11 -3.86 4.92
C ILE A 169 12.45 -4.71 3.69
N SER A 170 12.36 -6.04 3.80
CA SER A 170 12.57 -6.99 2.70
C SER A 170 11.63 -6.71 1.51
N THR A 171 10.37 -6.36 1.77
CA THR A 171 9.39 -6.00 0.73
C THR A 171 9.81 -4.78 -0.07
N LEU A 172 10.52 -3.83 0.54
CA LEU A 172 11.02 -2.63 -0.14
C LEU A 172 12.29 -2.88 -0.96
N THR A 173 13.11 -3.87 -0.58
CA THR A 173 14.40 -4.15 -1.22
C THR A 173 14.33 -5.21 -2.32
N GLU A 174 13.51 -6.24 -2.15
CA GLU A 174 13.50 -7.41 -3.04
C GLU A 174 12.75 -7.17 -4.36
N LYS A 175 11.60 -6.49 -4.31
CA LYS A 175 10.72 -6.37 -5.49
C LYS A 175 11.17 -5.31 -6.49
N TRP A 176 12.05 -4.36 -6.11
CA TRP A 176 12.28 -3.14 -6.91
C TRP A 176 13.69 -2.56 -6.74
N TYR A 177 14.70 -3.24 -7.29
CA TYR A 177 16.06 -2.70 -7.37
C TYR A 177 16.07 -1.43 -8.23
N GLY A 178 16.21 -0.25 -7.60
CA GLY A 178 16.29 1.06 -8.27
C GLY A 178 15.07 1.98 -8.14
N ASP A 179 13.93 1.49 -7.64
CA ASP A 179 12.68 2.27 -7.48
C ASP A 179 12.21 2.42 -6.01
N SER A 180 13.10 2.11 -5.06
CA SER A 180 12.89 2.23 -3.62
C SER A 180 12.29 3.58 -3.19
N ASN A 181 12.73 4.69 -3.78
CA ASN A 181 12.25 6.03 -3.42
C ASN A 181 10.77 6.23 -3.74
N LYS A 182 10.31 5.67 -4.87
CA LYS A 182 8.91 5.73 -5.31
C LYS A 182 8.03 4.89 -4.39
N LEU A 183 8.51 3.76 -3.90
CA LEU A 183 7.79 2.92 -2.94
C LEU A 183 7.59 3.63 -1.61
N VAL A 184 8.66 4.23 -1.06
CA VAL A 184 8.51 4.98 0.20
C VAL A 184 7.55 6.15 0.01
N ALA A 185 7.56 6.81 -1.16
CA ALA A 185 6.56 7.85 -1.46
C ALA A 185 5.13 7.27 -1.53
N ALA A 186 4.97 6.13 -2.19
CA ALA A 186 3.70 5.43 -2.33
C ALA A 186 3.17 4.95 -0.97
N LEU A 187 4.03 4.52 -0.04
CA LEU A 187 3.64 4.12 1.32
C LEU A 187 2.94 5.25 2.05
N PHE A 188 3.58 6.41 2.14
CA PHE A 188 2.99 7.57 2.81
C PHE A 188 1.83 8.19 2.02
N SER A 189 1.82 8.03 0.69
CA SER A 189 0.68 8.43 -0.13
C SER A 189 -0.55 7.57 0.14
N LEU A 190 -0.37 6.24 0.19
CA LEU A 190 -1.42 5.29 0.52
C LEU A 190 -1.93 5.48 1.94
N ALA A 191 -1.03 5.62 2.92
CA ALA A 191 -1.42 5.87 4.32
C ALA A 191 -2.34 7.09 4.45
N ARG A 192 -2.03 8.20 3.75
CA ARG A 192 -2.89 9.40 3.71
C ARG A 192 -4.25 9.13 3.08
N LYS A 193 -4.31 8.30 2.03
CA LYS A 193 -5.58 7.93 1.39
C LYS A 193 -6.44 7.01 2.26
N LEU A 194 -5.83 6.31 3.22
CA LEU A 194 -6.47 5.34 4.11
C LEU A 194 -6.73 5.86 5.51
N GLU A 195 -6.55 7.16 5.79
CA GLU A 195 -6.71 7.74 7.13
C GLU A 195 -8.07 7.35 7.78
N PRO A 196 -8.08 6.96 9.07
CA PRO A 196 -6.93 6.83 9.98
C PRO A 196 -6.09 5.57 9.71
N SER A 197 -4.76 5.69 9.78
CA SER A 197 -3.83 4.58 9.53
C SER A 197 -2.58 4.63 10.41
N ILE A 198 -2.09 3.46 10.83
CA ILE A 198 -0.83 3.26 11.55
C ILE A 198 0.14 2.50 10.66
N ILE A 199 1.32 3.08 10.41
CA ILE A 199 2.42 2.39 9.73
C ILE A 199 3.31 1.76 10.78
N PHE A 200 3.38 0.44 10.79
CA PHE A 200 4.28 -0.31 11.66
C PHE A 200 5.52 -0.71 10.89
N ILE A 201 6.69 -0.38 11.43
CA ILE A 201 7.99 -0.75 10.87
C ILE A 201 8.65 -1.66 11.89
N ASP A 202 8.61 -2.97 11.63
CA ASP A 202 9.33 -3.92 12.48
C ASP A 202 10.83 -3.85 12.20
N GLU A 203 11.64 -4.16 13.21
CA GLU A 203 13.11 -4.17 13.12
C GLU A 203 13.69 -2.85 12.56
N ILE A 204 13.15 -1.70 12.98
CA ILE A 204 13.66 -0.39 12.55
C ILE A 204 15.15 -0.17 12.90
N ASP A 205 15.67 -0.89 13.89
CA ASP A 205 17.10 -0.91 14.19
C ASP A 205 17.93 -1.52 13.05
N ALA A 206 17.39 -2.46 12.27
CA ALA A 206 18.01 -2.94 11.04
C ALA A 206 18.03 -1.85 9.94
N VAL A 207 17.06 -0.93 9.94
CA VAL A 207 17.05 0.26 9.07
C VAL A 207 18.09 1.30 9.52
N LEU A 208 18.25 1.48 10.83
CA LEU A 208 19.05 2.54 11.42
C LEU A 208 20.52 2.15 11.73
N ARG A 209 20.91 0.88 11.54
CA ARG A 209 22.30 0.44 11.72
C ARG A 209 23.28 1.26 10.87
N SER A 210 24.45 1.53 11.45
CA SER A 210 25.57 2.16 10.73
C SER A 210 25.94 1.32 9.51
N ARG A 211 26.23 2.00 8.39
CA ARG A 211 26.59 1.38 7.11
C ARG A 211 27.72 0.36 7.31
N SER A 212 27.39 -0.93 7.36
CA SER A 212 28.39 -1.99 7.27
C SER A 212 28.75 -2.21 5.80
N SER A 213 30.02 -2.48 5.52
CA SER A 213 30.55 -2.71 4.16
C SER A 213 29.93 -3.92 3.44
N SER A 214 29.08 -4.69 4.12
CA SER A 214 28.34 -5.84 3.59
C SER A 214 26.88 -5.54 3.21
N ASP A 215 26.36 -4.34 3.45
CA ASP A 215 24.97 -4.00 3.10
C ASP A 215 24.82 -3.81 1.58
N HIS A 216 23.78 -4.41 0.99
CA HIS A 216 23.40 -4.14 -0.39
C HIS A 216 23.08 -2.64 -0.58
N GLU A 217 23.60 -2.04 -1.65
CA GLU A 217 23.41 -0.61 -1.95
C GLU A 217 21.92 -0.22 -2.02
N ALA A 218 21.09 -1.10 -2.58
CA ALA A 218 19.64 -0.91 -2.65
C ALA A 218 18.98 -0.76 -1.27
N SER A 219 19.37 -1.59 -0.30
CA SER A 219 18.89 -1.50 1.08
C SER A 219 19.31 -0.19 1.73
N THR A 220 20.55 0.25 1.50
CA THR A 220 21.05 1.53 2.04
C THR A 220 20.26 2.72 1.51
N MET A 221 19.86 2.71 0.24
CA MET A 221 19.08 3.78 -0.38
C MET A 221 17.66 3.85 0.18
N VAL A 222 16.99 2.70 0.36
CA VAL A 222 15.67 2.60 1.01
C VAL A 222 15.72 3.20 2.42
N LYS A 223 16.74 2.79 3.21
CA LYS A 223 16.93 3.25 4.59
C LYS A 223 17.05 4.77 4.65
N ALA A 224 17.88 5.35 3.78
CA ALA A 224 18.07 6.80 3.72
C ALA A 224 16.78 7.55 3.38
N GLU A 225 16.03 7.08 2.38
CA GLU A 225 14.79 7.74 1.95
C GLU A 225 13.69 7.67 3.01
N LEU A 226 13.56 6.53 3.72
CA LEU A 226 12.64 6.40 4.86
C LEU A 226 12.93 7.44 5.93
N VAL A 227 14.19 7.55 6.35
CA VAL A 227 14.63 8.54 7.35
C VAL A 227 14.36 9.96 6.86
N ILE A 228 14.71 10.28 5.62
CA ILE A 228 14.48 11.61 5.04
C ILE A 228 12.99 11.95 5.04
N LYS A 229 12.11 11.04 4.62
CA LYS A 229 10.66 11.31 4.60
C LYS A 229 10.06 11.44 6.00
N ILE A 230 10.48 10.61 6.94
CA ILE A 230 10.06 10.71 8.35
C ILE A 230 10.48 12.08 8.92
N LEU A 231 11.74 12.47 8.74
CA LEU A 231 12.27 13.75 9.21
C LEU A 231 11.62 14.95 8.50
N ARG A 232 11.41 14.88 7.19
CA ARG A 232 10.75 15.95 6.43
C ARG A 232 9.30 16.15 6.87
N ARG A 233 8.60 15.07 7.20
CA ARG A 233 7.25 15.15 7.78
C ARG A 233 7.28 15.76 9.18
N HIS A 234 8.35 15.54 9.93
CA HIS A 234 8.57 16.21 11.22
C HIS A 234 8.82 17.73 11.04
N LEU A 235 9.62 18.13 10.04
CA LEU A 235 10.04 19.52 9.80
C LEU A 235 9.03 20.40 9.03
N ASN A 236 8.18 19.84 8.17
CA ASN A 236 7.20 20.62 7.38
C ASN A 236 5.99 21.14 8.19
N THR A 237 6.07 21.20 9.52
CA THR A 237 5.11 21.92 10.36
C THR A 237 5.51 23.39 10.57
N GLY A 238 5.69 24.11 9.47
CA GLY A 238 5.52 25.56 9.40
C GLY A 238 4.16 25.86 8.75
N PRO A 239 3.50 26.99 9.06
CA PRO A 239 2.17 27.30 8.55
C PRO A 239 2.25 27.67 7.06
N GLU A 240 2.20 26.68 6.20
CA GLU A 240 1.93 26.88 4.78
C GLU A 240 0.93 25.80 4.38
N GLN A 241 -0.34 26.21 4.25
CA GLN A 241 -1.45 25.67 3.44
C GLN A 241 -2.78 26.16 4.05
N ALA A 242 -2.89 27.48 4.19
CA ALA A 242 -4.16 28.19 4.38
C ALA A 242 -4.31 29.21 3.26
N ASN A 243 -4.07 28.81 2.01
CA ASN A 243 -4.61 29.49 0.82
C ASN A 243 -4.33 28.65 -0.45
N LYS A 244 -5.30 27.83 -0.86
CA LYS A 244 -5.64 27.57 -2.27
C LYS A 244 -6.92 26.77 -2.39
#